data_AF-A0A840Q7Z8-F1
#
_entry.id   AF-A0A840Q7Z8-F1
#
_cell.length_a   1.000
_cell.length_b   1.000
_cell.length_c   1.000
_cell.angle_alpha   90.00
_cell.angle_beta   90.00
_cell.angle_gamma   90.00
#
_symmetry.space_group_name_H-M   'P 1'
#
loop_
_entity.id
_entity.type
_entity.pdbx_description
1 polymer ?
#
loop_
_entity_poly.entity_id
_entity_poly.type
_entity_poly.pdbx_seq_one_letter_code
_entity_poly.pdbx_strand_id
1 'polypeptide(L)'
;MTVPQPGTAEAVSGSRWRSPLAGRRFDTTVEVRPEEATAIKELGVDNLRRLRRHDASAPGWRVIRRLLRPIDTVNAGLDSPPTPHRRRAMSDAVAVLLVRSAELGRTFWGWTTEEWVYLLGRDQPEFCRHAPAWAGDEVRPYLAAHAYLVGSFNEFHAMGGFHRLRLCWRIFGQDRVNREIARVRAVLAQWGYQLGREDDTLLPMVVCQLFLFNRSPHLEDLSTELFDRFRSDRMLQGARLNTLYAAQRAIASLGICDPPRLRTGADSTRATGGAPVWEQWVNRWHETSTLPPRVRGQTRSNLLRVGRWLAAERPEDADPSDWTRKTCAAWGAALERMRVGDYVQRTVGLGDRLGKPMEASTKPRSTGGFG
;
A
#
# COMPACT_ATOMS: atom_id res chain seq x y z
N MET A 1 29.05 -52.48 6.52
CA MET A 1 29.29 -51.03 6.45
C MET A 1 28.37 -50.52 5.36
N THR A 2 27.19 -50.05 5.76
CA THR A 2 26.04 -49.84 4.88
C THR A 2 25.78 -48.34 4.79
N VAL A 3 25.86 -47.79 3.58
CA VAL A 3 25.65 -46.37 3.28
C VAL A 3 24.17 -46.03 3.53
N PRO A 4 23.82 -44.98 4.30
CA PRO A 4 22.44 -44.57 4.44
C PRO A 4 21.99 -43.81 3.18
N GLN A 5 20.85 -44.19 2.63
CA GLN A 5 20.18 -43.44 1.57
C GLN A 5 19.71 -42.06 2.07
N PRO A 6 19.80 -41.01 1.24
CA PRO A 6 19.22 -39.71 1.57
C PRO A 6 17.69 -39.83 1.55
N GLY A 7 17.09 -39.57 2.71
CA GLY A 7 15.65 -39.52 2.89
C GLY A 7 15.01 -38.54 1.91
N THR A 8 13.93 -39.02 1.30
CA THR A 8 12.93 -38.25 0.58
C THR A 8 12.68 -36.92 1.29
N ALA A 9 13.05 -35.82 0.63
CA ALA A 9 12.59 -34.49 0.98
C ALA A 9 11.06 -34.51 0.93
N GLU A 10 10.42 -34.52 2.10
CA GLU A 10 9.01 -34.19 2.22
C GLU A 10 8.83 -32.80 1.62
N ALA A 11 8.21 -32.78 0.44
CA ALA A 11 7.66 -31.58 -0.15
C ALA A 11 6.69 -31.00 0.88
N VAL A 12 7.09 -29.92 1.55
CA VAL A 12 6.20 -29.10 2.37
C VAL A 12 5.19 -28.47 1.41
N SER A 13 4.12 -29.19 1.10
CA SER A 13 2.97 -28.66 0.40
C SER A 13 2.30 -27.66 1.34
N GLY A 14 2.78 -26.41 1.31
CA GLY A 14 2.18 -25.31 2.05
C GLY A 14 0.73 -25.16 1.60
N SER A 15 -0.23 -25.56 2.44
CA SER A 15 -1.64 -25.49 2.09
C SER A 15 -2.00 -24.06 1.68
N ARG A 16 -2.53 -23.88 0.47
CA ARG A 16 -3.06 -22.59 -0.01
C ARG A 16 -4.08 -22.07 1.02
N TRP A 17 -4.02 -20.77 1.32
CA TRP A 17 -4.95 -20.17 2.28
C TRP A 17 -6.35 -20.25 1.70
N ARG A 18 -7.32 -20.64 2.52
CA ARG A 18 -8.74 -20.66 2.17
C ARG A 18 -9.48 -19.87 3.23
N SER A 19 -10.45 -19.07 2.79
CA SER A 19 -11.36 -18.37 3.71
C SER A 19 -11.99 -19.37 4.67
N PRO A 20 -12.21 -19.03 5.95
CA PRO A 20 -12.92 -19.89 6.91
C PRO A 20 -14.33 -20.31 6.45
N LEU A 21 -14.92 -19.52 5.54
CA LEU A 21 -16.23 -19.79 4.94
C LEU A 21 -16.18 -20.69 3.70
N ALA A 22 -15.00 -20.92 3.12
CA ALA A 22 -14.86 -21.69 1.90
C ALA A 22 -15.33 -23.15 2.09
N GLY A 23 -16.16 -23.64 1.16
CA GLY A 23 -16.71 -24.99 1.20
C GLY A 23 -17.86 -25.20 2.19
N ARG A 24 -18.26 -24.16 2.94
CA ARG A 24 -19.42 -24.20 3.84
C ARG A 24 -20.64 -23.62 3.13
N ARG A 25 -21.79 -24.28 3.29
CA ARG A 25 -23.08 -23.79 2.78
C ARG A 25 -23.82 -23.09 3.90
N PHE A 26 -24.07 -21.80 3.72
CA PHE A 26 -24.90 -20.98 4.59
C PHE A 26 -26.13 -20.51 3.81
N ASP A 27 -27.24 -20.28 4.50
CA ASP A 27 -28.37 -19.56 3.92
C ASP A 27 -28.01 -18.07 3.87
N THR A 28 -27.72 -17.58 2.67
CA THR A 28 -27.29 -16.21 2.39
C THR A 28 -28.44 -15.30 1.92
N THR A 29 -29.69 -15.63 2.25
CA THR A 29 -30.84 -14.75 1.98
C THR A 29 -30.55 -13.37 2.58
N VAL A 30 -30.71 -12.31 1.77
CA VAL A 30 -30.23 -10.96 2.08
C VAL A 30 -31.11 -10.29 3.13
N GLU A 31 -32.41 -10.56 3.09
CA GLU A 31 -33.40 -10.03 4.00
C GLU A 31 -33.25 -10.64 5.40
N VAL A 32 -33.39 -9.79 6.42
CA VAL A 32 -33.60 -10.25 7.80
C VAL A 32 -35.07 -10.62 7.95
N ARG A 33 -35.34 -11.84 8.42
CA ARG A 33 -36.73 -12.30 8.59
C ARG A 33 -37.38 -11.56 9.76
N PRO A 34 -38.71 -11.31 9.73
CA PRO A 34 -39.41 -10.64 10.83
C PRO A 34 -39.20 -11.30 12.19
N GLU A 35 -39.15 -12.63 12.23
CA GLU A 35 -38.85 -13.39 13.44
C GLU A 35 -37.40 -13.21 13.92
N GLU A 36 -36.44 -13.06 13.00
CA GLU A 36 -35.04 -12.80 13.34
C GLU A 36 -34.88 -11.40 13.93
N ALA A 37 -35.50 -10.38 13.33
CA ALA A 37 -35.48 -9.01 13.84
C ALA A 37 -36.11 -8.92 15.25
N THR A 38 -37.27 -9.58 15.44
CA THR A 38 -37.92 -9.66 16.75
C THR A 38 -37.04 -10.36 17.78
N ALA A 39 -36.44 -11.50 17.42
CA ALA A 39 -35.55 -12.24 18.31
C ALA A 39 -34.29 -11.44 18.71
N ILE A 40 -33.70 -10.65 17.79
CA ILE A 40 -32.57 -9.76 18.10
C ILE A 40 -32.99 -8.72 19.14
N LYS A 41 -34.18 -8.12 18.98
CA LYS A 41 -34.72 -7.13 19.91
C LYS A 41 -35.02 -7.72 21.28
N GLU A 42 -35.62 -8.91 21.34
CA GLU A 42 -35.98 -9.61 22.59
C GLU A 42 -34.75 -10.11 23.36
N LEU A 43 -33.73 -10.63 22.66
CA LEU A 43 -32.45 -10.97 23.29
C LEU A 43 -31.84 -9.73 23.93
N GLY A 44 -31.90 -8.58 23.25
CA GLY A 44 -31.36 -7.33 23.77
C GLY A 44 -29.84 -7.32 23.87
N VAL A 45 -29.29 -6.14 24.16
CA VAL A 45 -27.85 -5.87 24.06
C VAL A 45 -27.02 -6.74 25.01
N ASP A 46 -27.53 -7.04 26.21
CA ASP A 46 -26.82 -7.85 27.21
C ASP A 46 -26.60 -9.29 26.75
N ASN A 47 -27.62 -9.90 26.13
CA ASN A 47 -27.51 -11.24 25.58
C ASN A 47 -26.62 -11.25 24.34
N LEU A 48 -26.85 -10.33 23.40
CA LEU A 48 -26.10 -10.28 22.13
C LEU A 48 -24.59 -10.13 22.36
N ARG A 49 -24.20 -9.33 23.35
CA ARG A 49 -22.79 -9.13 23.77
C ARG A 49 -22.24 -10.25 24.64
N ARG A 50 -23.08 -11.21 25.03
CA ARG A 50 -22.74 -12.34 25.91
C ARG A 50 -22.10 -11.89 27.22
N LEU A 51 -22.69 -10.85 27.85
CA LEU A 51 -22.22 -10.35 29.14
C LEU A 51 -22.43 -11.39 30.24
N ARG A 52 -21.91 -11.13 31.46
CA ARG A 52 -21.90 -12.10 32.57
C ARG A 52 -23.28 -12.69 32.91
N ARG A 53 -24.36 -11.96 32.62
CA ARG A 53 -25.75 -12.36 32.91
C ARG A 53 -26.53 -12.81 31.68
N HIS A 54 -25.87 -13.09 30.55
CA HIS A 54 -26.59 -13.54 29.36
C HIS A 54 -27.24 -14.90 29.59
N ASP A 55 -28.46 -15.06 29.09
CA ASP A 55 -29.19 -16.31 29.00
C ASP A 55 -28.79 -17.01 27.70
N ALA A 56 -27.88 -17.99 27.81
CA ALA A 56 -27.46 -18.83 26.68
C ALA A 56 -28.57 -19.76 26.17
N SER A 57 -29.64 -19.97 26.96
CA SER A 57 -30.75 -20.87 26.64
C SER A 57 -31.94 -20.16 25.96
N ALA A 58 -31.90 -18.83 25.90
CA ALA A 58 -32.97 -18.01 25.33
C ALA A 58 -33.38 -18.51 23.93
N PRO A 59 -34.68 -18.70 23.65
CA PRO A 59 -35.15 -19.29 22.40
C PRO A 59 -34.75 -18.46 21.17
N GLY A 60 -34.59 -17.14 21.32
CA GLY A 60 -34.14 -16.23 20.27
C GLY A 60 -32.82 -16.66 19.61
N TRP A 61 -31.90 -17.29 20.34
CA TRP A 61 -30.64 -17.79 19.77
C TRP A 61 -30.85 -18.84 18.67
N ARG A 62 -31.90 -19.66 18.78
CA ARG A 62 -32.23 -20.64 17.74
C ARG A 62 -32.81 -19.97 16.50
N VAL A 63 -33.61 -18.93 16.69
CA VAL A 63 -34.23 -18.15 15.61
C VAL A 63 -33.14 -17.48 14.76
N ILE A 64 -32.17 -16.82 15.40
CA ILE A 64 -31.09 -16.09 14.70
C ILE A 64 -29.89 -16.98 14.32
N ARG A 65 -30.01 -18.31 14.46
CA ARG A 65 -28.89 -19.25 14.22
C ARG A 65 -28.33 -19.13 12.81
N ARG A 66 -29.18 -18.78 11.84
CA ARG A 66 -28.80 -18.49 10.46
C ARG A 66 -27.76 -17.37 10.39
N LEU A 67 -28.00 -16.27 11.10
CA LEU A 67 -27.15 -15.09 11.14
C LEU A 67 -25.85 -15.35 11.93
N LEU A 68 -25.93 -16.13 13.01
CA LEU A 68 -24.78 -16.41 13.88
C LEU A 68 -23.75 -17.34 13.26
N ARG A 69 -24.18 -18.38 12.54
CA ARG A 69 -23.28 -19.42 12.03
C ARG A 69 -22.11 -18.88 11.18
N PRO A 70 -22.32 -17.95 10.22
CA PRO A 70 -21.23 -17.33 9.48
C PRO A 70 -20.28 -16.52 10.36
N ILE A 71 -20.80 -15.73 11.30
CA ILE A 71 -20.02 -14.87 12.20
C ILE A 71 -19.15 -15.73 13.14
N ASP A 72 -19.74 -16.75 13.75
CA ASP A 72 -19.02 -17.67 14.64
C ASP A 72 -17.94 -18.45 13.87
N THR A 73 -18.21 -18.81 12.61
CA THR A 73 -17.22 -19.45 11.73
C THR A 73 -16.06 -18.50 11.42
N VAL A 74 -16.34 -17.23 11.12
CA VAL A 74 -15.30 -16.22 10.94
C VAL A 74 -14.47 -16.08 12.21
N ASN A 75 -15.11 -15.84 13.35
CA ASN A 75 -14.45 -15.68 14.64
C ASN A 75 -13.53 -16.86 14.98
N ALA A 76 -13.96 -18.10 14.73
CA ALA A 76 -13.16 -19.29 14.94
C ALA A 76 -11.96 -19.41 13.99
N GLY A 77 -12.03 -18.79 12.81
CA GLY A 77 -10.96 -18.79 11.81
C GLY A 77 -9.99 -17.61 11.89
N LEU A 78 -10.24 -16.62 12.75
CA LEU A 78 -9.34 -15.47 12.92
C LEU A 78 -8.09 -15.87 13.71
N ASP A 79 -6.92 -15.46 13.23
CA ASP A 79 -5.66 -15.61 13.97
C ASP A 79 -5.57 -14.53 15.05
N SER A 80 -6.22 -14.81 16.17
CA SER A 80 -6.29 -13.91 17.32
C SER A 80 -6.18 -14.74 18.61
N PRO A 81 -4.99 -14.77 19.26
CA PRO A 81 -4.82 -15.43 20.54
C PRO A 81 -5.92 -15.02 21.53
N PRO A 82 -6.63 -15.98 22.15
CA PRO A 82 -7.86 -15.71 22.87
C PRO A 82 -7.56 -15.13 24.25
N THR A 83 -7.36 -13.81 24.33
CA THR A 83 -7.39 -13.08 25.60
C THR A 83 -8.84 -12.75 25.99
N PRO A 84 -9.18 -12.59 27.28
CA PRO A 84 -10.52 -12.20 27.70
C PRO A 84 -11.03 -10.93 27.02
N HIS A 85 -10.16 -9.93 26.89
CA HIS A 85 -10.45 -8.68 26.21
C HIS A 85 -10.79 -8.88 24.72
N ARG A 86 -10.06 -9.75 24.02
CA ARG A 86 -10.29 -10.01 22.59
C ARG A 86 -11.56 -10.82 22.37
N ARG A 87 -11.86 -11.80 23.23
CA ARG A 87 -13.13 -12.53 23.21
C ARG A 87 -14.31 -11.58 23.40
N ARG A 88 -14.20 -10.62 24.32
CA ARG A 88 -15.21 -9.59 24.52
C ARG A 88 -15.40 -8.72 23.27
N ALA A 89 -14.31 -8.25 22.67
CA ALA A 89 -14.36 -7.46 21.44
C ALA A 89 -15.04 -8.21 20.27
N MET A 90 -14.79 -9.52 20.15
CA MET A 90 -15.43 -10.38 19.14
C MET A 90 -16.92 -10.53 19.40
N SER A 91 -17.34 -10.77 20.65
CA SER A 91 -18.76 -10.80 21.02
C SER A 91 -19.45 -9.46 20.79
N ASP A 92 -18.79 -8.36 21.11
CA ASP A 92 -19.31 -7.01 20.87
C ASP A 92 -19.43 -6.75 19.35
N ALA A 93 -18.49 -7.20 18.53
CA ALA A 93 -18.61 -7.13 17.07
C ALA A 93 -19.81 -7.94 16.55
N VAL A 94 -20.05 -9.15 17.07
CA VAL A 94 -21.24 -9.96 16.74
C VAL A 94 -22.52 -9.17 17.07
N ALA A 95 -22.58 -8.58 18.27
CA ALA A 95 -23.73 -7.80 18.68
C ALA A 95 -23.97 -6.58 17.77
N VAL A 96 -22.91 -5.87 17.37
CA VAL A 96 -23.02 -4.73 16.44
C VAL A 96 -23.61 -5.19 15.11
N LEU A 97 -23.09 -6.28 14.53
CA LEU A 97 -23.57 -6.80 13.25
C LEU A 97 -25.05 -7.20 13.31
N LEU A 98 -25.48 -7.88 14.38
CA LEU A 98 -26.86 -8.30 14.54
C LEU A 98 -27.81 -7.12 14.74
N VAL A 99 -27.47 -6.18 15.62
CA VAL A 99 -28.28 -4.98 15.87
C VAL A 99 -28.44 -4.17 14.58
N ARG A 100 -27.33 -3.89 13.88
CA ARG A 100 -27.38 -3.15 12.61
C ARG A 100 -28.13 -3.92 11.53
N SER A 101 -28.04 -5.25 11.48
CA SER A 101 -28.79 -6.04 10.49
C SER A 101 -30.30 -5.93 10.73
N ALA A 102 -30.73 -5.96 11.99
CA ALA A 102 -32.14 -5.79 12.35
C ALA A 102 -32.65 -4.38 12.02
N GLU A 103 -31.85 -3.34 12.27
CA GLU A 103 -32.22 -1.95 11.97
C GLU A 103 -32.32 -1.67 10.46
N LEU A 104 -31.41 -2.23 9.66
CA LEU A 104 -31.42 -2.08 8.19
C LEU A 104 -32.39 -3.03 7.49
N GLY A 105 -32.93 -4.03 8.21
CA GLY A 105 -33.71 -5.13 7.60
C GLY A 105 -32.89 -6.02 6.66
N ARG A 106 -31.56 -5.87 6.67
CA ARG A 106 -30.63 -6.52 5.74
C ARG A 106 -29.49 -7.18 6.49
N THR A 107 -29.19 -8.41 6.12
CA THR A 107 -28.08 -9.18 6.68
C THR A 107 -26.73 -8.59 6.28
N PHE A 108 -25.73 -8.73 7.16
CA PHE A 108 -24.40 -8.16 6.99
C PHE A 108 -23.62 -8.67 5.76
N TRP A 109 -23.96 -9.84 5.19
CA TRP A 109 -23.40 -10.29 3.90
C TRP A 109 -24.08 -9.63 2.68
N GLY A 110 -25.25 -9.03 2.87
CA GLY A 110 -25.94 -8.25 1.84
C GLY A 110 -25.63 -6.75 1.88
N TRP A 111 -24.85 -6.28 2.85
CA TRP A 111 -24.57 -4.85 2.97
C TRP A 111 -23.71 -4.30 1.83
N THR A 112 -24.00 -3.08 1.41
CA THR A 112 -23.22 -2.37 0.38
C THR A 112 -21.89 -1.87 0.93
N THR A 113 -21.00 -1.45 0.02
CA THR A 113 -19.73 -0.82 0.39
C THR A 113 -19.97 0.42 1.25
N GLU A 114 -20.96 1.24 0.92
CA GLU A 114 -21.30 2.47 1.65
C GLU A 114 -21.77 2.18 3.07
N GLU A 115 -22.60 1.14 3.25
CA GLU A 115 -23.08 0.70 4.57
C GLU A 115 -21.90 0.25 5.45
N TRP A 116 -20.95 -0.51 4.89
CA TRP A 116 -19.72 -0.89 5.60
C TRP A 116 -18.81 0.30 5.92
N VAL A 117 -18.61 1.22 4.97
CA VAL A 117 -17.80 2.43 5.18
C VAL A 117 -18.41 3.31 6.25
N TYR A 118 -19.73 3.48 6.26
CA TYR A 118 -20.46 4.25 7.27
C TYR A 118 -20.26 3.63 8.66
N LEU A 119 -20.46 2.32 8.81
CA LEU A 119 -20.28 1.66 10.11
C LEU A 119 -18.83 1.69 10.59
N LEU A 120 -17.87 1.38 9.71
CA LEU A 120 -16.46 1.28 10.08
C LEU A 120 -15.80 2.64 10.30
N GLY A 121 -16.32 3.71 9.68
CA GLY A 121 -15.73 5.04 9.67
C GLY A 121 -14.34 5.08 8.99
N ARG A 122 -13.88 6.27 8.62
CA ARG A 122 -12.52 6.47 8.09
C ARG A 122 -11.50 6.41 9.22
N ASP A 123 -11.85 6.85 10.42
CA ASP A 123 -11.00 6.83 11.60
C ASP A 123 -11.75 6.34 12.86
N GLN A 124 -11.04 6.29 13.98
CA GLN A 124 -11.59 5.84 15.26
C GLN A 124 -12.69 6.79 15.77
N PRO A 125 -12.53 8.13 15.74
CA PRO A 125 -13.60 9.05 16.08
C PRO A 125 -14.88 8.88 15.24
N GLU A 126 -14.76 8.71 13.93
CA GLU A 126 -15.91 8.51 13.03
C GLU A 126 -16.60 7.17 13.32
N PHE A 127 -15.83 6.10 13.57
CA PHE A 127 -16.38 4.84 14.06
C PHE A 127 -17.19 5.03 15.35
N CYS A 128 -16.67 5.73 16.36
CA CYS A 128 -17.39 5.94 17.63
C CYS A 128 -18.68 6.75 17.47
N ARG A 129 -18.83 7.57 16.42
CA ARG A 129 -20.08 8.28 16.11
C ARG A 129 -21.13 7.38 15.48
N HIS A 130 -20.70 6.41 14.68
CA HIS A 130 -21.60 5.53 13.92
C HIS A 130 -21.84 4.18 14.59
N ALA A 131 -20.95 3.72 15.46
CA ALA A 131 -21.14 2.52 16.24
C ALA A 131 -22.03 2.77 17.47
N PRO A 132 -22.71 1.75 18.00
CA PRO A 132 -23.38 1.86 19.29
C PRO A 132 -22.43 2.32 20.39
N ALA A 133 -22.88 3.18 21.31
CA ALA A 133 -22.04 3.80 22.35
C ALA A 133 -21.33 2.82 23.29
N TRP A 134 -21.80 1.57 23.36
CA TRP A 134 -21.20 0.51 24.16
C TRP A 134 -20.08 -0.26 23.45
N ALA A 135 -19.87 -0.03 22.15
CA ALA A 135 -18.83 -0.68 21.35
C ALA A 135 -17.50 0.05 21.57
N GLY A 136 -16.54 -0.63 22.18
CA GLY A 136 -15.20 -0.10 22.42
C GLY A 136 -14.36 0.00 21.16
N ASP A 137 -13.20 0.65 21.28
CA ASP A 137 -12.29 0.89 20.16
C ASP A 137 -11.77 -0.41 19.53
N GLU A 138 -11.63 -1.44 20.36
CA GLU A 138 -11.17 -2.77 19.98
C GLU A 138 -12.11 -3.53 19.06
N VAL A 139 -13.37 -3.10 18.93
CA VAL A 139 -14.40 -3.77 18.13
C VAL A 139 -14.17 -3.53 16.63
N ARG A 140 -13.74 -2.32 16.26
CA ARG A 140 -13.58 -1.88 14.87
C ARG A 140 -12.68 -2.80 14.02
N PRO A 141 -11.50 -3.26 14.50
CA PRO A 141 -10.68 -4.22 13.74
C PRO A 141 -11.34 -5.58 13.50
N TYR A 142 -12.24 -6.03 14.39
CA TYR A 142 -12.99 -7.27 14.18
C TYR A 142 -14.12 -7.05 13.19
N LEU A 143 -14.82 -5.93 13.24
CA LEU A 143 -15.82 -5.57 12.24
C LEU A 143 -15.20 -5.49 10.84
N ALA A 144 -14.01 -4.90 10.71
CA ALA A 144 -13.27 -4.88 9.44
C ALA A 144 -12.93 -6.30 8.93
N ALA A 145 -12.59 -7.23 9.82
CA ALA A 145 -12.36 -8.63 9.44
C ALA A 145 -13.65 -9.34 8.99
N HIS A 146 -14.78 -9.07 9.65
CA HIS A 146 -16.08 -9.61 9.23
C HIS A 146 -16.54 -9.03 7.90
N ALA A 147 -16.40 -7.71 7.72
CA ALA A 147 -16.70 -7.01 6.46
C ALA A 147 -15.94 -7.65 5.29
N TYR A 148 -14.66 -7.96 5.53
CA TYR A 148 -13.84 -8.65 4.55
C TYR A 148 -14.28 -10.08 4.27
N LEU A 149 -14.50 -10.89 5.32
CA LEU A 149 -14.69 -12.33 5.14
C LEU A 149 -16.12 -12.71 4.74
N VAL A 150 -17.12 -12.04 5.28
CA VAL A 150 -18.54 -12.36 5.05
C VAL A 150 -19.18 -11.40 4.03
N GLY A 151 -18.74 -10.16 4.00
CA GLY A 151 -19.20 -9.17 3.03
C GLY A 151 -18.38 -9.18 1.75
N SER A 152 -18.82 -8.37 0.78
CA SER A 152 -18.07 -8.05 -0.43
C SER A 152 -17.00 -6.97 -0.21
N PHE A 153 -16.87 -6.43 1.02
CA PHE A 153 -16.04 -5.27 1.29
C PHE A 153 -14.54 -5.55 1.12
N ASN A 154 -13.91 -4.82 0.19
CA ASN A 154 -12.46 -4.80 -0.04
C ASN A 154 -11.90 -3.38 -0.22
N GLU A 155 -12.75 -2.35 -0.10
CA GLU A 155 -12.37 -0.92 -0.28
C GLU A 155 -11.70 -0.32 0.96
N PHE A 156 -10.75 -1.07 1.51
CA PHE A 156 -9.91 -0.65 2.62
C PHE A 156 -9.01 0.55 2.29
N HIS A 157 -8.89 0.92 1.02
CA HIS A 157 -8.21 2.15 0.63
C HIS A 157 -9.05 3.40 0.99
N ALA A 158 -10.39 3.27 1.04
CA ALA A 158 -11.32 4.33 1.45
C ALA A 158 -11.41 4.49 2.98
N MET A 159 -11.06 3.44 3.73
CA MET A 159 -10.82 3.58 5.17
C MET A 159 -9.50 4.31 5.40
N GLY A 160 -9.51 5.29 6.32
CA GLY A 160 -8.36 6.12 6.63
C GLY A 160 -7.18 5.36 7.27
N GLY A 161 -6.53 5.99 8.25
CA GLY A 161 -5.43 5.36 8.98
C GLY A 161 -5.92 4.17 9.80
N PHE A 162 -5.54 2.95 9.41
CA PHE A 162 -5.71 1.76 10.24
C PHE A 162 -4.54 0.78 10.03
N HIS A 163 -4.34 -0.11 11.00
CA HIS A 163 -3.22 -1.06 11.00
C HIS A 163 -3.48 -2.24 10.05
N ARG A 164 -3.25 -2.02 8.74
CA ARG A 164 -3.39 -3.02 7.67
C ARG A 164 -2.66 -4.33 7.95
N LEU A 165 -1.45 -4.26 8.50
CA LEU A 165 -0.67 -5.43 8.90
C LEU A 165 -1.41 -6.28 9.95
N ARG A 166 -1.95 -5.64 11.00
CA ARG A 166 -2.70 -6.35 12.05
C ARG A 166 -4.00 -6.96 11.53
N LEU A 167 -4.65 -6.33 10.56
CA LEU A 167 -5.83 -6.90 9.91
C LEU A 167 -5.44 -8.12 9.05
N CYS A 168 -4.37 -8.02 8.27
CA CYS A 168 -3.85 -9.15 7.49
C CYS A 168 -3.45 -10.33 8.37
N TRP A 169 -2.73 -10.12 9.47
CA TRP A 169 -2.41 -11.18 10.42
C TRP A 169 -3.68 -11.88 10.89
N ARG A 170 -4.68 -11.11 11.32
CA ARG A 170 -5.94 -11.67 11.83
C ARG A 170 -6.70 -12.51 10.79
N ILE A 171 -6.67 -12.14 9.52
CA ILE A 171 -7.42 -12.80 8.44
C ILE A 171 -6.63 -13.98 7.85
N PHE A 172 -5.36 -13.76 7.57
CA PHE A 172 -4.53 -14.65 6.77
C PHE A 172 -3.55 -15.50 7.60
N GLY A 173 -3.40 -15.18 8.88
CA GLY A 173 -2.39 -15.75 9.77
C GLY A 173 -1.10 -14.92 9.81
N GLN A 174 -0.59 -14.68 11.00
CA GLN A 174 0.62 -13.89 11.25
C GLN A 174 1.84 -14.48 10.54
N ASP A 175 2.10 -15.78 10.73
CA ASP A 175 3.29 -16.44 10.17
C ASP A 175 3.30 -16.44 8.64
N ARG A 176 2.13 -16.65 8.03
CA ARG A 176 1.99 -16.65 6.58
C ARG A 176 2.28 -15.27 6.00
N VAL A 177 1.64 -14.24 6.52
CA VAL A 177 1.84 -12.86 6.06
C VAL A 177 3.28 -12.41 6.26
N ASN A 178 3.87 -12.72 7.42
CA ASN A 178 5.26 -12.33 7.72
C ASN A 178 6.26 -13.03 6.80
N ARG A 179 6.03 -14.31 6.48
CA ARG A 179 6.86 -15.06 5.52
C ARG A 179 6.86 -14.40 4.14
N GLU A 180 5.69 -14.04 3.63
CA GLU A 180 5.57 -13.42 2.31
C GLU A 180 6.19 -12.03 2.27
N ILE A 181 5.99 -11.22 3.32
CA ILE A 181 6.68 -9.93 3.45
C ILE A 181 8.20 -10.13 3.50
N ALA A 182 8.68 -11.13 4.26
CA ALA A 182 10.12 -11.41 4.38
C ALA A 182 10.76 -11.79 3.04
N ARG A 183 10.05 -12.52 2.16
CA ARG A 183 10.52 -12.82 0.79
C ARG A 183 10.79 -11.54 -0.01
N VAL A 184 9.86 -10.58 0.04
CA VAL A 184 10.05 -9.28 -0.64
C VAL A 184 11.19 -8.48 0.00
N ARG A 185 11.30 -8.50 1.33
CA ARG A 185 12.39 -7.83 2.07
C ARG A 185 13.76 -8.37 1.68
N ALA A 186 13.90 -9.70 1.58
CA ALA A 186 15.17 -10.34 1.24
C ALA A 186 15.70 -9.86 -0.11
N VAL A 187 14.84 -9.79 -1.13
CA VAL A 187 15.19 -9.27 -2.46
C VAL A 187 15.60 -7.79 -2.40
N LEU A 188 14.81 -6.96 -1.72
CA LEU A 188 15.12 -5.53 -1.61
C LEU A 188 16.43 -5.27 -0.86
N ALA A 189 16.72 -6.04 0.18
CA ALA A 189 17.95 -5.98 0.94
C ALA A 189 19.17 -6.36 0.06
N GLN A 190 19.06 -7.39 -0.79
CA GLN A 190 20.10 -7.76 -1.75
C GLN A 190 20.43 -6.62 -2.73
N TRP A 191 19.45 -5.76 -3.06
CA TRP A 191 19.65 -4.59 -3.92
C TRP A 191 20.12 -3.34 -3.16
N GLY A 192 20.35 -3.44 -1.84
CA GLY A 192 20.79 -2.33 -1.00
C GLY A 192 19.70 -1.31 -0.67
N TYR A 193 18.42 -1.65 -0.84
CA TYR A 193 17.32 -0.77 -0.43
C TYR A 193 17.25 -0.67 1.10
N GLN A 194 17.04 0.55 1.60
CA GLN A 194 16.71 0.78 3.01
C GLN A 194 15.27 0.33 3.32
N LEU A 195 14.39 0.41 2.32
CA LEU A 195 13.07 -0.20 2.32
C LEU A 195 13.25 -1.72 2.42
N GLY A 196 12.78 -2.32 3.51
CA GLY A 196 12.97 -3.74 3.76
C GLY A 196 13.66 -4.09 5.08
N ARG A 197 14.23 -3.11 5.80
CA ARG A 197 14.73 -3.31 7.18
C ARG A 197 13.61 -3.55 8.20
N GLU A 198 13.94 -4.15 9.35
CA GLU A 198 12.95 -4.56 10.36
C GLU A 198 12.09 -3.40 10.89
N ASP A 199 12.64 -2.18 10.93
CA ASP A 199 11.96 -0.96 11.34
C ASP A 199 11.08 -0.33 10.26
N ASP A 200 11.18 -0.78 9.00
CA ASP A 200 10.36 -0.27 7.91
C ASP A 200 8.89 -0.70 8.05
N THR A 201 8.02 0.29 8.17
CA THR A 201 6.56 0.11 8.27
C THR A 201 5.85 0.31 6.93
N LEU A 202 6.51 0.89 5.92
CA LEU A 202 5.88 1.20 4.64
C LEU A 202 5.71 -0.05 3.77
N LEU A 203 6.73 -0.90 3.68
CA LEU A 203 6.62 -2.13 2.88
C LEU A 203 5.51 -3.06 3.39
N PRO A 204 5.42 -3.40 4.70
CA PRO A 204 4.30 -4.19 5.22
C PRO A 204 2.95 -3.55 4.91
N MET A 205 2.83 -2.23 5.03
CA MET A 205 1.58 -1.53 4.73
C MET A 205 1.14 -1.74 3.28
N VAL A 206 2.05 -1.56 2.32
CA VAL A 206 1.76 -1.69 0.88
C VAL A 206 1.48 -3.15 0.51
N VAL A 207 2.32 -4.09 0.97
CA VAL A 207 2.14 -5.52 0.67
C VAL A 207 0.84 -6.05 1.29
N CYS A 208 0.51 -5.67 2.52
CA CYS A 208 -0.78 -6.04 3.13
C CYS A 208 -1.97 -5.43 2.38
N GLN A 209 -1.85 -4.22 1.84
CA GLN A 209 -2.92 -3.64 1.02
C GLN A 209 -3.14 -4.44 -0.26
N LEU A 210 -2.05 -4.89 -0.90
CA LEU A 210 -2.13 -5.80 -2.07
C LEU A 210 -2.82 -7.11 -1.70
N PHE A 211 -2.47 -7.73 -0.57
CA PHE A 211 -3.09 -8.99 -0.13
C PHE A 211 -4.58 -8.87 0.15
N LEU A 212 -5.00 -7.80 0.84
CA LEU A 212 -6.41 -7.54 1.12
C LEU A 212 -7.18 -7.31 -0.18
N PHE A 213 -6.63 -6.54 -1.12
CA PHE A 213 -7.32 -6.25 -2.36
C PHE A 213 -7.39 -7.47 -3.30
N ASN A 214 -6.29 -8.24 -3.39
CA ASN A 214 -6.22 -9.48 -4.19
C ASN A 214 -6.99 -10.65 -3.58
N ARG A 215 -7.43 -10.49 -2.33
CA ARG A 215 -8.05 -11.50 -1.51
C ARG A 215 -7.23 -12.78 -1.27
N SER A 216 -5.91 -12.64 -1.26
CA SER A 216 -4.97 -13.72 -1.00
C SER A 216 -3.71 -13.20 -0.33
N PRO A 217 -3.15 -13.92 0.66
CA PRO A 217 -1.86 -13.56 1.26
C PRO A 217 -0.65 -14.03 0.44
N HIS A 218 -0.83 -14.79 -0.64
CA HIS A 218 0.29 -15.38 -1.40
C HIS A 218 0.79 -14.41 -2.45
N LEU A 219 2.11 -14.23 -2.55
CA LEU A 219 2.70 -13.39 -3.59
C LEU A 219 2.38 -13.95 -4.98
N GLU A 220 2.35 -15.27 -5.13
CA GLU A 220 2.07 -15.99 -6.36
C GLU A 220 0.68 -15.67 -6.95
N ASP A 221 -0.25 -15.20 -6.12
CA ASP A 221 -1.58 -14.79 -6.58
C ASP A 221 -1.61 -13.33 -7.07
N LEU A 222 -0.51 -12.57 -6.97
CA LEU A 222 -0.44 -11.15 -7.36
C LEU A 222 -0.08 -11.00 -8.85
N SER A 223 -1.06 -10.58 -9.66
CA SER A 223 -0.87 -10.37 -11.10
C SER A 223 -0.30 -8.99 -11.43
N THR A 224 0.25 -8.82 -12.65
CA THR A 224 0.71 -7.52 -13.17
C THR A 224 -0.43 -6.49 -13.20
N GLU A 225 -1.64 -6.92 -13.60
CA GLU A 225 -2.84 -6.08 -13.73
C GLU A 225 -3.28 -5.51 -12.38
N LEU A 226 -3.05 -6.24 -11.28
CA LEU A 226 -3.30 -5.74 -9.94
C LEU A 226 -2.47 -4.49 -9.64
N PHE A 227 -1.17 -4.52 -9.95
CA PHE A 227 -0.30 -3.36 -9.73
C PHE A 227 -0.69 -2.17 -10.61
N ASP A 228 -1.13 -2.44 -11.85
CA ASP A 228 -1.58 -1.39 -12.76
C ASP A 228 -2.89 -0.74 -12.30
N ARG A 229 -3.84 -1.52 -11.78
CA ARG A 229 -5.05 -0.98 -11.13
C ARG A 229 -4.72 -0.06 -9.96
N PHE A 230 -3.84 -0.50 -9.06
CA PHE A 230 -3.41 0.32 -7.91
C PHE A 230 -2.82 1.68 -8.31
N ARG A 231 -2.17 1.77 -9.47
CA ARG A 231 -1.63 3.02 -10.03
C ARG A 231 -2.71 3.88 -10.66
N SER A 232 -3.54 3.28 -11.51
CA SER A 232 -4.58 3.98 -12.27
C SER A 232 -5.64 4.58 -11.35
N ASP A 233 -6.06 3.82 -10.33
CA ASP A 233 -7.11 4.21 -9.40
C ASP A 233 -6.59 5.13 -8.27
N ARG A 234 -5.30 5.50 -8.32
CA ARG A 234 -4.62 6.36 -7.33
C ARG A 234 -4.82 5.89 -5.88
N MET A 235 -4.91 4.58 -5.66
CA MET A 235 -5.14 3.97 -4.34
C MET A 235 -3.98 4.20 -3.35
N LEU A 236 -2.81 4.60 -3.86
CA LEU A 236 -1.62 4.94 -3.09
C LEU A 236 -1.03 6.26 -3.59
N GLN A 237 -0.47 7.05 -2.66
CA GLN A 237 0.16 8.33 -2.97
C GLN A 237 1.55 8.47 -2.33
N GLY A 238 2.37 9.37 -2.90
CA GLY A 238 3.67 9.76 -2.38
C GLY A 238 4.62 8.58 -2.16
N ALA A 239 5.20 8.49 -0.96
CA ALA A 239 6.14 7.44 -0.58
C ALA A 239 5.58 6.02 -0.78
N ARG A 240 4.26 5.82 -0.59
CA ARG A 240 3.62 4.51 -0.78
C ARG A 240 3.66 4.03 -2.23
N LEU A 241 3.58 4.95 -3.19
CA LEU A 241 3.68 4.62 -4.61
C LEU A 241 5.11 4.19 -4.99
N ASN A 242 6.13 4.83 -4.38
CA ASN A 242 7.52 4.43 -4.55
C ASN A 242 7.77 3.03 -3.95
N THR A 243 7.19 2.75 -2.78
CA THR A 243 7.20 1.42 -2.15
C THR A 243 6.48 0.38 -3.02
N LEU A 244 5.33 0.71 -3.63
CA LEU A 244 4.62 -0.17 -4.56
C LEU A 244 5.50 -0.53 -5.77
N TYR A 245 6.18 0.46 -6.34
CA TYR A 245 7.12 0.24 -7.44
C TYR A 245 8.27 -0.70 -7.04
N ALA A 246 8.90 -0.46 -5.89
CA ALA A 246 9.96 -1.31 -5.38
C ALA A 246 9.46 -2.74 -5.09
N ALA A 247 8.28 -2.88 -4.48
CA ALA A 247 7.65 -4.16 -4.20
C ALA A 247 7.36 -4.95 -5.49
N GLN A 248 6.77 -4.32 -6.52
CA GLN A 248 6.55 -5.01 -7.80
C GLN A 248 7.85 -5.45 -8.44
N ARG A 249 8.90 -4.62 -8.43
CA ARG A 249 10.22 -5.03 -8.95
C ARG A 249 10.73 -6.27 -8.23
N ALA A 250 10.66 -6.28 -6.90
CA ALA A 250 11.11 -7.41 -6.11
C ALA A 250 10.29 -8.68 -6.41
N ILE A 251 8.97 -8.57 -6.47
CA ILE A 251 8.05 -9.68 -6.81
C ILE A 251 8.31 -10.18 -8.25
N ALA A 252 8.56 -9.30 -9.20
CA ALA A 252 8.92 -9.67 -10.57
C ALA A 252 10.26 -10.42 -10.64
N SER A 253 11.24 -10.05 -9.82
CA SER A 253 12.51 -10.79 -9.75
C SER A 253 12.37 -12.18 -9.13
N LEU A 254 11.29 -12.44 -8.40
CA LEU A 254 10.89 -13.78 -7.96
C LEU A 254 10.19 -14.58 -9.06
N GLY A 255 10.00 -14.01 -10.26
CA GLY A 255 9.36 -14.66 -11.40
C GLY A 255 7.83 -14.71 -11.33
N ILE A 256 7.22 -13.88 -10.47
CA ILE A 256 5.77 -13.97 -10.16
C ILE A 256 4.92 -13.09 -11.07
N CYS A 257 5.41 -11.89 -11.41
CA CYS A 257 4.71 -10.95 -12.29
C CYS A 257 5.70 -10.19 -13.16
N ASP A 258 5.20 -9.39 -14.09
CA ASP A 258 6.06 -8.54 -14.90
C ASP A 258 6.63 -7.39 -14.05
N PRO A 259 7.87 -6.95 -14.34
CA PRO A 259 8.40 -5.76 -13.70
C PRO A 259 7.51 -4.55 -14.01
N PRO A 260 7.47 -3.54 -13.11
CA PRO A 260 6.70 -2.34 -13.36
C PRO A 260 7.15 -1.72 -14.67
N ARG A 261 6.19 -1.49 -15.57
CA ARG A 261 6.46 -0.80 -16.83
C ARG A 261 7.04 0.56 -16.47
N LEU A 262 8.31 0.75 -16.79
CA LEU A 262 8.87 2.09 -16.81
C LEU A 262 7.96 2.88 -17.74
N ARG A 263 7.41 4.01 -17.27
CA ARG A 263 6.95 5.06 -18.18
C ARG A 263 8.19 5.68 -18.84
N THR A 264 8.93 4.88 -19.58
CA THR A 264 9.91 5.32 -20.55
C THR A 264 9.13 5.62 -21.82
N GLY A 265 9.00 6.90 -22.15
CA GLY A 265 8.87 7.31 -23.55
C GLY A 265 7.50 7.73 -24.08
N ALA A 266 6.60 8.31 -23.28
CA ALA A 266 5.50 9.13 -23.84
C ALA A 266 5.45 10.53 -23.21
N ASP A 267 5.60 10.62 -21.88
CA ASP A 267 5.54 11.91 -21.15
C ASP A 267 6.78 12.20 -20.29
N SER A 268 7.89 11.47 -20.47
CA SER A 268 9.17 12.10 -20.18
C SER A 268 9.43 13.00 -21.38
N THR A 269 8.93 14.23 -21.35
CA THR A 269 9.46 15.27 -22.21
C THR A 269 10.97 15.11 -22.18
N ARG A 270 11.58 14.85 -23.35
CA ARG A 270 13.04 14.98 -23.48
C ARG A 270 13.41 16.27 -22.76
N ALA A 271 14.51 16.27 -22.04
CA ALA A 271 14.99 17.48 -21.41
C ALA A 271 15.33 18.53 -22.46
N THR A 272 14.30 19.25 -22.90
CA THR A 272 14.31 20.39 -23.80
C THR A 272 14.37 21.64 -22.95
N GLY A 273 15.16 22.58 -23.42
CA GLY A 273 15.37 23.86 -22.77
C GLY A 273 16.82 24.30 -22.91
N GLY A 274 16.99 25.52 -23.38
CA GLY A 274 18.24 26.10 -23.86
C GLY A 274 18.13 26.46 -25.34
N ALA A 275 19.13 27.15 -25.88
CA ALA A 275 19.20 27.39 -27.32
C ALA A 275 19.29 26.04 -28.07
N PRO A 276 18.61 25.86 -29.22
CA PRO A 276 18.58 24.60 -29.95
C PRO A 276 19.97 24.02 -30.28
N VAL A 277 20.95 24.89 -30.55
CA VAL A 277 22.34 24.51 -30.83
C VAL A 277 23.00 23.84 -29.61
N TRP A 278 22.76 24.37 -28.41
CA TRP A 278 23.27 23.80 -27.17
C TRP A 278 22.68 22.42 -26.88
N GLU A 279 21.37 22.25 -27.04
CA GLU A 279 20.72 20.96 -26.82
C GLU A 279 21.25 19.87 -27.76
N GLN A 280 21.43 20.21 -29.05
CA GLN A 280 21.99 19.29 -30.04
C GLN A 280 23.43 18.87 -29.67
N TRP A 281 24.25 19.81 -29.23
CA TRP A 281 25.62 19.54 -28.80
C TRP A 281 25.65 18.63 -27.57
N VAL A 282 24.82 18.88 -26.56
CA VAL A 282 24.75 18.06 -25.35
C VAL A 282 24.25 16.64 -25.66
N ASN A 283 23.28 16.50 -26.57
CA ASN A 283 22.80 15.19 -27.00
C ASN A 283 23.89 14.41 -27.74
N ARG A 284 24.60 15.06 -28.68
CA ARG A 284 25.74 14.46 -29.38
C ARG A 284 26.82 14.02 -28.40
N TRP A 285 27.20 14.86 -27.44
CA TRP A 285 28.16 14.52 -26.39
C TRP A 285 27.71 13.30 -25.57
N HIS A 286 26.43 13.22 -25.20
CA HIS A 286 25.90 12.08 -24.44
C HIS A 286 25.90 10.77 -25.26
N GLU A 287 25.69 10.85 -26.57
CA GLU A 287 25.75 9.70 -27.47
C GLU A 287 27.18 9.21 -27.69
N THR A 288 28.16 10.11 -27.80
CA THR A 288 29.55 9.77 -28.10
C THR A 288 30.44 9.56 -26.87
N SER A 289 29.99 9.97 -25.68
CA SER A 289 30.80 9.84 -24.45
C SER A 289 30.93 8.38 -23.98
N THR A 290 32.17 7.99 -23.66
CA THR A 290 32.56 6.68 -23.12
C THR A 290 32.40 6.58 -21.59
N LEU A 291 31.88 7.63 -20.94
CA LEU A 291 31.66 7.64 -19.49
C LEU A 291 30.59 6.59 -19.08
N PRO A 292 30.68 6.04 -17.86
CA PRO A 292 29.68 5.13 -17.33
C PRO A 292 28.27 5.73 -17.41
N PRO A 293 27.21 4.94 -17.70
CA PRO A 293 25.86 5.46 -17.97
C PRO A 293 25.34 6.43 -16.92
N ARG A 294 25.61 6.15 -15.63
CA ARG A 294 25.23 7.02 -14.52
C ARG A 294 25.93 8.38 -14.55
N VAL A 295 27.24 8.41 -14.81
CA VAL A 295 28.03 9.64 -14.87
C VAL A 295 27.62 10.44 -16.11
N ARG A 296 27.46 9.76 -17.25
CA ARG A 296 27.04 10.36 -18.51
C ARG A 296 25.67 11.04 -18.41
N GLY A 297 24.69 10.38 -17.77
CA GLY A 297 23.37 10.96 -17.51
C GLY A 297 23.39 12.15 -16.55
N GLN A 298 24.23 12.11 -15.52
CA GLN A 298 24.41 13.23 -14.59
C GLN A 298 25.01 14.46 -15.29
N THR A 299 26.09 14.27 -16.05
CA THR A 299 26.75 15.35 -16.80
C THR A 299 25.83 15.93 -17.86
N ARG A 300 25.09 15.10 -18.61
CA ARG A 300 24.07 15.58 -19.56
C ARG A 300 23.05 16.50 -18.88
N SER A 301 22.57 16.11 -17.70
CA SER A 301 21.56 16.89 -16.97
C SER A 301 22.10 18.26 -16.52
N ASN A 302 23.37 18.31 -16.11
CA ASN A 302 24.06 19.55 -15.77
C ASN A 302 24.29 20.44 -17.00
N LEU A 303 24.74 19.88 -18.11
CA LEU A 303 24.97 20.64 -19.35
C LEU A 303 23.68 21.24 -19.90
N LEU A 304 22.54 20.53 -19.80
CA LEU A 304 21.24 21.10 -20.16
C LEU A 304 20.78 22.20 -19.19
N ARG A 305 21.20 22.13 -17.91
CA ARG A 305 20.96 23.21 -16.95
C ARG A 305 21.74 24.46 -17.31
N VAL A 306 22.99 24.31 -17.72
CA VAL A 306 23.83 25.40 -18.25
C VAL A 306 23.16 26.02 -19.48
N GLY A 307 22.71 25.20 -20.44
CA GLY A 307 22.04 25.68 -21.65
C GLY A 307 20.78 26.49 -21.36
N ARG A 308 19.98 26.09 -20.36
CA ARG A 308 18.80 26.86 -19.91
C ARG A 308 19.17 28.18 -19.25
N TRP A 309 20.26 28.22 -18.49
CA TRP A 309 20.76 29.46 -17.90
C TRP A 309 21.29 30.41 -18.97
N LEU A 310 22.09 29.93 -19.93
CA LEU A 310 22.57 30.72 -21.06
C LEU A 310 21.40 31.33 -21.84
N ALA A 311 20.40 30.53 -22.21
CA ALA A 311 19.25 31.03 -22.94
C ALA A 311 18.44 32.12 -22.18
N ALA A 312 18.49 32.13 -20.85
CA ALA A 312 17.75 33.08 -20.03
C ALA A 312 18.55 34.36 -19.73
N GLU A 313 19.84 34.23 -19.43
CA GLU A 313 20.66 35.33 -18.91
C GLU A 313 21.68 35.87 -19.91
N ARG A 314 22.04 35.07 -20.93
CA ARG A 314 23.08 35.37 -21.94
C ARG A 314 22.78 34.69 -23.28
N PRO A 315 21.67 35.04 -23.94
CA PRO A 315 21.28 34.42 -25.21
C PRO A 315 22.33 34.58 -26.32
N GLU A 316 23.19 35.61 -26.24
CA GLU A 316 24.33 35.86 -27.13
C GLU A 316 25.47 34.85 -26.97
N ASP A 317 25.60 34.20 -25.80
CA ASP A 317 26.63 33.18 -25.51
C ASP A 317 26.03 31.76 -25.60
N ALA A 318 24.89 31.59 -26.26
CA ALA A 318 24.13 30.34 -26.23
C ALA A 318 24.63 29.26 -27.20
N ASP A 319 25.62 29.57 -28.04
CA ASP A 319 26.38 28.57 -28.81
C ASP A 319 27.47 27.93 -27.92
N PRO A 320 27.54 26.59 -27.83
CA PRO A 320 28.64 25.88 -27.20
C PRO A 320 30.05 26.30 -27.64
N SER A 321 30.24 26.79 -28.87
CA SER A 321 31.55 27.29 -29.33
C SER A 321 32.00 28.55 -28.61
N ASP A 322 31.05 29.33 -28.08
CA ASP A 322 31.29 30.62 -27.44
C ASP A 322 31.49 30.48 -25.92
N TRP A 323 31.61 29.24 -25.44
CA TRP A 323 31.87 28.92 -24.05
C TRP A 323 33.31 29.29 -23.66
N THR A 324 33.49 30.50 -23.15
CA THR A 324 34.79 31.04 -22.73
C THR A 324 35.02 30.92 -21.22
N ARG A 325 36.26 31.17 -20.77
CA ARG A 325 36.57 31.33 -19.32
C ARG A 325 35.71 32.39 -18.64
N LYS A 326 35.33 33.45 -19.36
CA LYS A 326 34.43 34.51 -18.87
C LYS A 326 33.02 33.95 -18.62
N THR A 327 32.52 33.12 -19.53
CA THR A 327 31.21 32.44 -19.41
C THR A 327 31.24 31.41 -18.28
N CYS A 328 32.35 30.67 -18.09
CA CYS A 328 32.56 29.79 -16.93
C CYS A 328 32.49 30.56 -15.59
N ALA A 329 33.17 31.70 -15.48
CA ALA A 329 33.15 32.51 -14.26
C ALA A 329 31.75 33.07 -13.97
N ALA A 330 31.03 33.49 -15.01
CA ALA A 330 29.65 33.94 -14.89
C ALA A 330 28.70 32.82 -14.44
N TRP A 331 28.90 31.60 -14.96
CA TRP A 331 28.17 30.42 -14.50
C TRP A 331 28.48 30.07 -13.04
N GLY A 332 29.75 30.16 -12.63
CA GLY A 332 30.16 29.97 -11.23
C GLY A 332 29.45 30.95 -10.28
N ALA A 333 29.43 32.23 -10.64
CA ALA A 333 28.71 33.26 -9.87
C ALA A 333 27.19 33.05 -9.87
N ALA A 334 26.61 32.57 -10.97
CA ALA A 334 25.19 32.22 -11.05
C ALA A 334 24.86 31.03 -10.13
N LEU A 335 25.68 29.98 -10.14
CA LEU A 335 25.53 28.82 -9.26
C LEU A 335 25.58 29.17 -7.77
N GLU A 336 26.34 30.19 -7.38
CA GLU A 336 26.41 30.64 -5.98
C GLU A 336 25.10 31.24 -5.49
N ARG A 337 24.36 31.91 -6.38
CA ARG A 337 23.07 32.59 -6.10
C ARG A 337 21.86 31.71 -6.40
N MET A 338 22.07 30.57 -7.06
CA MET A 338 21.02 29.71 -7.56
C MET A 338 20.27 28.99 -6.45
N ARG A 339 18.95 28.90 -6.60
CA ARG A 339 18.04 28.17 -5.73
C ARG A 339 17.72 26.79 -6.32
N VAL A 340 17.31 25.88 -5.45
CA VAL A 340 16.86 24.53 -5.83
C VAL A 340 15.60 24.66 -6.68
N GLY A 341 15.65 24.19 -7.93
CA GLY A 341 14.58 24.30 -8.92
C GLY A 341 14.92 25.22 -10.09
N ASP A 342 15.88 26.15 -9.92
CA ASP A 342 16.26 27.09 -10.98
C ASP A 342 16.91 26.37 -12.17
N TYR A 343 16.41 26.68 -13.36
CA TYR A 343 16.84 26.14 -14.65
C TYR A 343 16.84 24.60 -14.71
N VAL A 344 15.99 23.92 -13.91
CA VAL A 344 15.76 22.47 -13.97
C VAL A 344 14.39 22.18 -14.55
N GLN A 345 14.30 21.24 -15.49
CA GLN A 345 13.05 20.96 -16.22
C GLN A 345 11.99 20.21 -15.37
N ARG A 346 12.41 19.47 -14.34
CA ARG A 346 11.51 18.71 -13.48
C ARG A 346 11.68 19.13 -12.02
N THR A 347 10.67 19.77 -11.47
CA THR A 347 10.59 20.18 -10.05
C THR A 347 9.80 19.18 -9.20
N VAL A 348 9.12 18.22 -9.83
CA VAL A 348 8.34 17.17 -9.18
C VAL A 348 9.25 16.32 -8.28
N GLY A 349 8.97 16.32 -6.97
CA GLY A 349 9.74 15.60 -5.95
C GLY A 349 10.75 16.44 -5.17
N LEU A 350 10.91 17.73 -5.50
CA LEU A 350 11.77 18.65 -4.73
C LEU A 350 11.13 19.13 -3.42
N GLY A 351 9.79 19.14 -3.34
CA GLY A 351 9.02 19.46 -2.12
C GLY A 351 9.51 20.76 -1.46
N ASP A 352 9.72 20.72 -0.15
CA ASP A 352 10.14 21.86 0.68
C ASP A 352 11.57 22.36 0.38
N ARG A 353 12.30 21.73 -0.54
CA ARG A 353 13.62 22.18 -0.96
C ARG A 353 13.53 23.22 -2.06
N LEU A 354 12.44 23.27 -2.83
CA LEU A 354 12.25 24.23 -3.92
C LEU A 354 12.42 25.67 -3.40
N GLY A 355 13.20 26.48 -4.11
CA GLY A 355 13.43 27.89 -3.76
C GLY A 355 14.44 28.15 -2.62
N LYS A 356 14.98 27.11 -1.97
CA LYS A 356 16.09 27.23 -1.01
C LYS A 356 17.45 27.38 -1.71
N PRO A 357 18.44 28.06 -1.10
CA PRO A 357 19.79 28.11 -1.64
C PRO A 357 20.39 26.71 -1.86
N MET A 358 21.14 26.52 -2.93
CA MET A 358 21.84 25.25 -3.16
C MET A 358 22.90 24.99 -2.08
N GLU A 359 22.88 23.80 -1.48
CA GLU A 359 23.87 23.37 -0.49
C GLU A 359 25.30 23.36 -1.07
N ALA A 360 26.28 23.72 -0.23
CA ALA A 360 27.69 23.79 -0.61
C ALA A 360 28.24 22.45 -1.19
N SER A 361 27.71 21.32 -0.74
CA SER A 361 28.04 19.96 -1.22
C SER A 361 27.58 19.67 -2.66
N THR A 362 26.60 20.42 -3.18
CA THR A 362 25.99 20.21 -4.50
C THR A 362 26.63 21.10 -5.59
N LYS A 363 27.28 22.19 -5.18
CA LYS A 363 27.99 23.14 -6.05
C LYS A 363 29.15 22.51 -6.84
N PRO A 364 30.09 21.73 -6.25
CA PRO A 364 31.20 21.14 -6.99
C PRO A 364 30.77 20.04 -7.99
N ARG A 365 29.59 19.43 -7.79
CA ARG A 365 28.99 18.50 -8.76
C ARG A 365 28.35 19.20 -9.96
N SER A 366 28.08 20.50 -9.86
CA SER A 366 27.41 21.30 -10.89
C SER A 366 28.36 22.18 -11.68
N THR A 367 29.57 22.41 -11.17
CA THR A 367 30.64 23.16 -11.85
C THR A 367 31.31 22.36 -12.96
N GLY A 368 31.29 21.02 -12.89
CA GLY A 368 32.00 20.16 -13.84
C GLY A 368 33.51 20.35 -13.74
N GLY A 369 34.27 19.27 -13.63
CA GLY A 369 35.73 19.32 -13.77
C GLY A 369 36.09 19.62 -15.22
N PHE A 370 35.91 20.86 -15.65
CA PHE A 370 36.47 21.40 -16.89
C PHE A 370 37.75 22.13 -16.52
N GLY A 371 38.80 21.33 -16.29
CA GLY A 371 40.20 21.73 -16.31
C GLY A 371 40.86 21.09 -17.52
#